data_AF-A0A6A1XDG7-F1
#
_entry.id   AF-A0A6A1XDG7-F1
#
_cell.length_a   1.000
_cell.length_b   1.000
_cell.length_c   1.000
_cell.angle_alpha   90.00
_cell.angle_beta   90.00
_cell.angle_gamma   90.00
#
_symmetry.space_group_name_H-M   'P 1'
#
loop_
_entity.id
_entity.type
_entity.pdbx_description
1 polymer ?
#
loop_
_entity_poly.entity_id
_entity_poly.type
_entity_poly.pdbx_seq_one_letter_code
_entity_poly.pdbx_strand_id
1 'polypeptide(L)'
;MMKKNILKYVLLSMTFFLGACNDFFNVETKNVLDHDGYITEESEMYSGYIGIMTKVQAIGDKVIYLTDTRGELLEPTKNAPSELYSIYNYDTDLTGNSYADPAAYYDVIIACNDYLSKLYDYKTENPAAINLDHYKALVSCTLRVKAWIYLTLGKIYGEAVWFNDPIREMKDLNDFPVKNLDEIVEGCLDLLTKGFDGIDGTNTMSWKEWLDPDTETAESTYRYWDYMTPEFFALYGELCLWHGDYQKTVNVILNTMNAKFASTVNDATQYMHNVKLTGTYSKIWDNTNPQPQETVSAIIYNYQGNQTNSLLKHFGTESPNEYLLAPSQVGMERYTDPDFNPLGGATSDKRSTYYFAKDKSGNYVIQKYRPSNSTARTYAYQDDVHIYIYRGSELYFMLAEALNNLGRVTEASALINQGVNGSFPNGGVTWDGFTDDWTGASTLGTRRYPDLGIRGAFNLGNREFTRGDARANDEAILDEMMLEFPAEGKIYPTMIRMARRYNDPSIIADRVCPKYADPEAIRAKINAEVGGKAGYFVHWNLK
;
A
#
# COMPACT_ATOMS: atom_id res chain seq x y z
N MET A 1 40.65 -59.13 -5.64
CA MET A 1 39.22 -59.48 -5.71
C MET A 1 38.56 -58.96 -4.44
N MET A 2 37.54 -58.10 -4.58
CA MET A 2 36.46 -57.75 -3.64
C MET A 2 36.75 -57.39 -2.16
N LYS A 3 36.52 -56.10 -1.86
CA LYS A 3 35.79 -55.45 -0.73
C LYS A 3 35.52 -56.26 0.56
N LYS A 4 35.84 -55.64 1.71
CA LYS A 4 34.86 -55.25 2.77
C LYS A 4 35.48 -54.41 3.91
N ASN A 5 34.84 -53.25 4.14
CA ASN A 5 34.59 -52.45 5.35
C ASN A 5 35.33 -52.77 6.66
N ILE A 6 35.77 -51.72 7.36
CA ILE A 6 35.69 -51.50 8.84
C ILE A 6 36.13 -50.03 9.09
N LEU A 7 35.17 -49.14 9.34
CA LEU A 7 34.81 -48.63 10.67
C LEU A 7 35.89 -47.71 11.28
N LYS A 8 35.66 -46.40 11.20
CA LYS A 8 36.15 -45.43 12.19
C LYS A 8 34.99 -44.52 12.58
N TYR A 9 34.45 -44.80 13.76
CA TYR A 9 33.54 -43.92 14.48
C TYR A 9 34.30 -43.14 15.55
N VAL A 10 33.73 -41.97 15.91
CA VAL A 10 33.80 -41.28 17.22
C VAL A 10 35.03 -40.35 17.37
N LEU A 11 34.95 -39.04 17.67
CA LEU A 11 33.95 -38.26 18.42
C LEU A 11 34.05 -36.74 18.09
N LEU A 12 32.90 -36.13 17.79
CA LEU A 12 32.36 -34.89 18.39
C LEU A 12 33.29 -33.67 18.60
N SER A 13 33.09 -32.64 17.77
CA SER A 13 32.99 -31.27 18.27
C SER A 13 31.68 -30.69 17.70
N MET A 14 30.72 -30.55 18.60
CA MET A 14 29.40 -29.99 18.37
C MET A 14 29.57 -28.47 18.34
N THR A 15 29.50 -27.86 17.16
CA THR A 15 29.32 -26.41 17.03
C THR A 15 27.94 -26.21 16.45
N PHE A 16 26.98 -25.92 17.34
CA PHE A 16 25.67 -25.40 16.96
C PHE A 16 25.89 -24.00 16.36
N PHE A 17 25.95 -23.91 15.04
CA PHE A 17 25.57 -22.70 14.34
C PHE A 17 24.12 -22.89 13.88
N LEU A 18 23.19 -22.37 14.67
CA LEU A 18 21.85 -22.03 14.21
C LEU A 18 22.00 -20.82 13.28
N GLY A 19 22.26 -21.08 12.00
CA GLY A 19 22.09 -20.13 10.92
C GLY A 19 20.82 -20.51 10.17
N ALA A 20 19.68 -19.92 10.54
CA ALA A 20 18.47 -20.00 9.73
C ALA A 20 18.77 -19.34 8.37
N CYS A 21 18.86 -20.16 7.32
CA CYS A 21 18.99 -19.71 5.94
C CYS A 21 17.61 -19.20 5.46
N ASN A 22 17.46 -17.95 5.03
CA ASN A 22 17.86 -17.35 3.74
C ASN A 22 16.95 -17.62 2.52
N ASP A 23 15.80 -18.29 2.66
CA ASP A 23 14.90 -18.47 1.50
C ASP A 23 13.56 -17.75 1.63
N PHE A 24 13.59 -16.46 1.28
CA PHE A 24 12.38 -15.70 0.98
C PHE A 24 11.98 -15.89 -0.50
N PHE A 25 12.94 -16.14 -1.42
CA PHE A 25 12.67 -16.23 -2.87
C PHE A 25 13.69 -17.03 -3.73
N ASN A 26 14.63 -17.84 -3.21
CA ASN A 26 15.34 -18.80 -4.09
C ASN A 26 14.45 -20.01 -4.36
N VAL A 27 13.32 -19.79 -5.01
CA VAL A 27 12.80 -20.80 -5.91
C VAL A 27 13.70 -20.73 -7.13
N GLU A 28 14.46 -21.80 -7.42
CA GLU A 28 15.19 -21.91 -8.67
C GLU A 28 14.20 -21.78 -9.83
N THR A 29 13.95 -20.56 -10.30
CA THR A 29 13.31 -20.31 -11.58
C THR A 29 14.34 -20.67 -12.62
N LYS A 30 14.34 -21.95 -13.03
CA LYS A 30 15.13 -22.36 -14.19
C LYS A 30 14.77 -21.41 -15.33
N ASN A 31 15.82 -20.83 -15.88
CA ASN A 31 15.87 -19.89 -16.99
C ASN A 31 14.64 -19.95 -17.91
N VAL A 32 14.20 -18.78 -18.36
CA VAL A 32 13.41 -18.55 -19.59
C VAL A 32 13.53 -19.75 -20.52
N LEU A 33 12.47 -20.56 -20.71
CA LEU A 33 12.21 -21.39 -21.90
C LEU A 33 11.04 -22.39 -21.74
N ASP A 34 10.40 -22.57 -22.88
CA ASP A 34 9.35 -23.50 -23.35
C ASP A 34 7.90 -23.36 -22.86
N HIS A 35 7.01 -23.27 -23.85
CA HIS A 35 5.57 -23.03 -23.74
C HIS A 35 4.78 -24.27 -23.31
N ASP A 36 5.45 -25.40 -23.08
CA ASP A 36 4.85 -26.69 -22.79
C ASP A 36 5.14 -27.12 -21.34
N GLY A 37 4.09 -27.16 -20.49
CA GLY A 37 4.11 -27.79 -19.16
C GLY A 37 4.68 -26.96 -18.00
N TYR A 38 4.12 -25.77 -17.73
CA TYR A 38 4.61 -24.85 -16.68
C TYR A 38 4.21 -25.22 -15.23
N ILE A 39 3.14 -25.99 -15.03
CA ILE A 39 2.73 -26.50 -13.70
C ILE A 39 2.48 -28.00 -13.87
N THR A 40 3.29 -28.80 -13.21
CA THR A 40 3.31 -30.26 -13.22
C THR A 40 3.16 -30.83 -11.81
N GLU A 41 3.43 -30.02 -10.77
CA GLU A 41 3.23 -30.33 -9.34
C GLU A 41 2.60 -29.14 -8.57
N GLU A 42 1.98 -29.41 -7.42
CA GLU A 42 1.37 -28.38 -6.55
C GLU A 42 2.38 -27.31 -6.07
N SER A 43 3.67 -27.68 -5.99
CA SER A 43 4.78 -26.77 -5.69
C SER A 43 5.04 -25.72 -6.79
N GLU A 44 4.65 -26.00 -8.03
CA GLU A 44 4.83 -25.07 -9.15
C GLU A 44 3.70 -24.03 -9.22
N MET A 45 2.54 -24.30 -8.60
CA MET A 45 1.44 -23.34 -8.48
C MET A 45 1.86 -22.13 -7.63
N TYR A 46 2.38 -22.37 -6.42
CA TYR A 46 2.82 -21.27 -5.56
C TYR A 46 3.99 -20.51 -6.18
N SER A 47 4.92 -21.21 -6.83
CA SER A 47 6.09 -20.62 -7.50
C SER A 47 5.69 -19.65 -8.62
N GLY A 48 4.66 -20.00 -9.41
CA GLY A 48 4.12 -19.13 -10.44
C GLY A 48 3.53 -17.83 -9.86
N TYR A 49 2.78 -17.92 -8.76
CA TYR A 49 2.24 -16.74 -8.08
C TYR A 49 3.36 -15.86 -7.49
N ILE A 50 4.37 -16.47 -6.88
CA ILE A 50 5.55 -15.77 -6.36
C ILE A 50 6.27 -14.99 -7.48
N GLY A 51 6.32 -15.53 -8.70
CA GLY A 51 6.83 -14.83 -9.87
C GLY A 51 6.06 -13.54 -10.22
N ILE A 52 4.74 -13.50 -10.00
CA ILE A 52 3.93 -12.27 -10.12
C ILE A 52 4.37 -11.26 -9.05
N MET A 53 4.55 -11.72 -7.80
CA MET A 53 4.92 -10.84 -6.69
C MET A 53 6.31 -10.24 -6.86
N THR A 54 7.26 -10.94 -7.48
CA THR A 54 8.55 -10.35 -7.87
C THR A 54 8.40 -9.22 -8.88
N LYS A 55 7.44 -9.30 -9.82
CA LYS A 55 7.13 -8.19 -10.73
C LYS A 55 6.47 -7.02 -9.99
N VAL A 56 5.61 -7.30 -9.01
CA VAL A 56 5.02 -6.28 -8.12
C VAL A 56 6.11 -5.55 -7.32
N GLN A 57 7.15 -6.24 -6.84
CA GLN A 57 8.29 -5.61 -6.17
C GLN A 57 9.00 -4.57 -7.04
N ALA A 58 9.07 -4.79 -8.37
CA ALA A 58 9.75 -3.89 -9.30
C ALA A 58 8.99 -2.57 -9.59
N ILE A 59 7.71 -2.49 -9.19
CA ILE A 59 6.87 -1.31 -9.39
C ILE A 59 6.44 -0.60 -8.11
N GLY A 60 6.72 -1.20 -6.94
CA GLY A 60 6.18 -0.71 -5.67
C GLY A 60 6.62 0.72 -5.33
N ASP A 61 7.89 1.04 -5.56
CA ASP A 61 8.44 2.37 -5.34
C ASP A 61 8.03 3.38 -6.42
N LYS A 62 7.75 2.90 -7.64
CA LYS A 62 7.33 3.73 -8.78
C LYS A 62 6.14 4.61 -8.48
N VAL A 63 5.14 4.03 -7.81
CA VAL A 63 3.91 4.75 -7.44
C VAL A 63 4.21 5.95 -6.55
N ILE A 64 5.17 5.81 -5.63
CA ILE A 64 5.50 6.85 -4.65
C ILE A 64 6.12 8.05 -5.36
N TYR A 65 7.21 7.86 -6.11
CA TYR A 65 7.87 9.00 -6.73
C TYR A 65 7.07 9.58 -7.91
N LEU A 66 6.21 8.82 -8.58
CA LEU A 66 5.34 9.38 -9.63
C LEU A 66 4.27 10.30 -9.05
N THR A 67 3.61 9.86 -7.98
CA THR A 67 2.47 10.60 -7.42
C THR A 67 2.93 11.68 -6.44
N ASP A 68 3.86 11.39 -5.53
CA ASP A 68 4.25 12.33 -4.46
C ASP A 68 5.24 13.41 -4.91
N THR A 69 5.99 13.20 -6.01
CA THR A 69 6.76 14.29 -6.66
C THR A 69 5.84 15.34 -7.27
N ARG A 70 4.65 14.93 -7.73
CA ARG A 70 3.58 15.83 -8.17
C ARG A 70 2.73 16.35 -7.00
N GLY A 71 2.75 15.68 -5.85
CA GLY A 71 2.13 16.14 -4.60
C GLY A 71 2.87 17.30 -3.92
N GLU A 72 2.46 17.70 -2.72
CA GLU A 72 3.06 18.85 -2.01
C GLU A 72 4.47 18.56 -1.47
N LEU A 73 4.74 17.30 -1.10
CA LEU A 73 5.86 17.00 -0.22
C LEU A 73 7.21 16.90 -0.91
N LEU A 74 7.32 16.28 -2.09
CA LEU A 74 8.65 15.95 -2.63
C LEU A 74 9.15 17.00 -3.64
N GLU A 75 10.42 17.34 -3.54
CA GLU A 75 11.14 18.24 -4.46
C GLU A 75 12.42 17.59 -4.99
N PRO A 76 12.70 17.69 -6.29
CA PRO A 76 13.98 17.27 -6.86
C PRO A 76 15.15 18.06 -6.28
N THR A 77 16.19 17.36 -5.84
CA THR A 77 17.44 17.99 -5.42
C THR A 77 18.33 18.30 -6.62
N LYS A 78 19.43 19.01 -6.40
CA LYS A 78 20.48 19.21 -7.42
C LYS A 78 21.09 17.92 -8.01
N ASN A 79 20.89 16.79 -7.34
CA ASN A 79 21.38 15.48 -7.79
C ASN A 79 20.34 14.76 -8.67
N ALA A 80 19.10 15.24 -8.70
CA ALA A 80 18.01 14.60 -9.43
C ALA A 80 18.25 14.63 -10.95
N PRO A 81 17.98 13.53 -11.67
CA PRO A 81 17.97 13.54 -13.13
C PRO A 81 16.85 14.45 -13.66
N SER A 82 17.01 14.90 -14.90
CA SER A 82 16.01 15.74 -15.60
C SER A 82 14.62 15.08 -15.64
N GLU A 83 14.57 13.75 -15.66
CA GLU A 83 13.31 12.98 -15.67
C GLU A 83 12.44 13.23 -14.43
N LEU A 84 13.05 13.36 -13.24
CA LEU A 84 12.31 13.71 -12.02
C LEU A 84 11.85 15.17 -12.04
N TYR A 85 12.65 16.08 -12.63
CA TYR A 85 12.23 17.46 -12.84
C TYR A 85 11.05 17.56 -13.80
N SER A 86 10.97 16.74 -14.85
CA SER A 86 9.82 16.71 -15.76
C SER A 86 8.54 16.26 -15.07
N ILE A 87 8.62 15.28 -14.17
CA ILE A 87 7.48 14.87 -13.34
C ILE A 87 7.08 16.01 -12.39
N TYR A 88 8.05 16.57 -11.67
CA TYR A 88 7.86 17.68 -10.73
C TYR A 88 7.22 18.90 -11.39
N ASN A 89 7.59 19.23 -12.62
CA ASN A 89 7.13 20.41 -13.34
C ASN A 89 5.84 20.20 -14.13
N TYR A 90 5.18 19.03 -14.03
CA TYR A 90 3.97 18.73 -14.78
C TYR A 90 4.17 18.87 -16.30
N ASP A 91 5.24 18.28 -16.82
CA ASP A 91 5.46 18.27 -18.28
C ASP A 91 4.31 17.54 -18.99
N THR A 92 3.88 18.12 -20.12
CA THR A 92 2.65 17.72 -20.83
C THR A 92 2.80 16.44 -21.66
N ASP A 93 4.03 15.97 -21.85
CA ASP A 93 4.36 14.68 -22.45
C ASP A 93 5.56 14.10 -21.71
N LEU A 94 5.36 12.95 -21.08
CA LEU A 94 6.40 12.22 -20.37
C LEU A 94 6.86 10.98 -21.15
N THR A 95 6.45 10.80 -22.41
CA THR A 95 6.87 9.66 -23.23
C THR A 95 8.40 9.56 -23.32
N GLY A 96 8.94 8.39 -22.96
CA GLY A 96 10.38 8.14 -22.88
C GLY A 96 11.02 8.47 -21.52
N ASN A 97 10.26 8.98 -20.56
CA ASN A 97 10.71 9.15 -19.17
C ASN A 97 10.63 7.81 -18.42
N SER A 98 11.78 7.29 -17.99
CA SER A 98 11.92 5.99 -17.32
C SER A 98 11.15 5.88 -16.00
N TYR A 99 10.93 7.01 -15.31
CA TYR A 99 10.14 7.07 -14.09
C TYR A 99 8.64 6.98 -14.37
N ALA A 100 8.18 7.55 -15.49
CA ALA A 100 6.77 7.60 -15.89
C ALA A 100 6.35 6.45 -16.82
N ASP A 101 7.25 5.56 -17.19
CA ASP A 101 6.98 4.44 -18.09
C ASP A 101 6.03 3.41 -17.46
N PRO A 102 4.84 3.17 -18.06
CA PRO A 102 3.86 2.23 -17.54
C PRO A 102 4.19 0.75 -17.82
N ALA A 103 5.21 0.44 -18.63
CA ALA A 103 5.48 -0.92 -19.12
C ALA A 103 5.56 -1.97 -18.01
N ALA A 104 6.24 -1.64 -16.90
CA ALA A 104 6.40 -2.56 -15.78
C ALA A 104 5.06 -2.90 -15.07
N TYR A 105 4.06 -2.02 -15.12
CA TYR A 105 2.72 -2.34 -14.62
C TYR A 105 2.00 -3.32 -15.56
N TYR A 106 2.13 -3.13 -16.88
CA TYR A 106 1.56 -4.08 -17.85
C TYR A 106 2.24 -5.45 -17.79
N ASP A 107 3.53 -5.52 -17.48
CA ASP A 107 4.22 -6.79 -17.23
C ASP A 107 3.58 -7.60 -16.09
N VAL A 108 3.08 -6.94 -15.04
CA VAL A 108 2.34 -7.60 -13.96
C VAL A 108 0.99 -8.10 -14.48
N ILE A 109 0.24 -7.28 -15.24
CA ILE A 109 -1.06 -7.67 -15.80
C ILE A 109 -0.93 -8.89 -16.71
N ILE A 110 0.08 -8.89 -17.60
CA ILE A 110 0.37 -10.01 -18.50
C ILE A 110 0.69 -11.26 -17.69
N ALA A 111 1.55 -11.15 -16.68
CA ALA A 111 1.89 -12.27 -15.81
C ALA A 111 0.67 -12.83 -15.06
N CYS A 112 -0.24 -11.97 -14.58
CA CYS A 112 -1.50 -12.38 -13.97
C CYS A 112 -2.39 -13.16 -14.95
N ASN A 113 -2.54 -12.68 -16.18
CA ASN A 113 -3.38 -13.34 -17.19
C ASN A 113 -2.81 -14.72 -17.57
N ASP A 114 -1.49 -14.77 -17.82
CA ASP A 114 -0.80 -16.01 -18.17
C ASP A 114 -0.88 -17.04 -17.04
N TYR A 115 -0.68 -16.59 -15.79
CA TYR A 115 -0.77 -17.45 -14.62
C TYR A 115 -2.18 -18.01 -14.43
N LEU A 116 -3.23 -17.17 -14.52
CA LEU A 116 -4.63 -17.64 -14.40
C LEU A 116 -4.97 -18.69 -15.45
N SER A 117 -4.54 -18.48 -16.70
CA SER A 117 -4.75 -19.48 -17.76
C SER A 117 -4.04 -20.79 -17.48
N LYS A 118 -2.75 -20.73 -17.09
CA LYS A 118 -1.96 -21.93 -16.80
C LYS A 118 -2.50 -22.69 -15.59
N LEU A 119 -2.96 -21.97 -14.58
CA LEU A 119 -3.56 -22.55 -13.39
C LEU A 119 -4.86 -23.30 -13.74
N TYR A 120 -5.69 -22.72 -14.62
CA TYR A 120 -6.91 -23.36 -15.14
C TYR A 120 -6.60 -24.62 -15.95
N ASP A 121 -5.62 -24.54 -16.84
CA ASP A 121 -5.18 -25.67 -17.68
C ASP A 121 -4.70 -26.82 -16.77
N TYR A 122 -3.85 -26.52 -15.77
CA TYR A 122 -3.38 -27.50 -14.78
C TYR A 122 -4.51 -28.16 -14.00
N LYS A 123 -5.48 -27.38 -13.50
CA LYS A 123 -6.68 -27.92 -12.81
C LYS A 123 -7.45 -28.88 -13.71
N THR A 124 -7.59 -28.53 -14.98
CA THR A 124 -8.37 -29.31 -15.97
C THR A 124 -7.67 -30.61 -16.34
N GLU A 125 -6.35 -30.59 -16.46
CA GLU A 125 -5.52 -31.76 -16.76
C GLU A 125 -5.33 -32.68 -15.56
N ASN A 126 -5.32 -32.14 -14.33
CA ASN A 126 -5.02 -32.86 -13.09
C ASN A 126 -6.14 -32.78 -12.03
N PRO A 127 -7.42 -33.09 -12.38
CA PRO A 127 -8.56 -32.83 -11.50
C PRO A 127 -8.57 -33.67 -10.22
N ALA A 128 -7.86 -34.80 -10.18
CA ALA A 128 -7.78 -35.67 -9.01
C ALA A 128 -6.60 -35.34 -8.08
N ALA A 129 -5.62 -34.55 -8.55
CA ALA A 129 -4.40 -34.23 -7.80
C ALA A 129 -4.39 -32.81 -7.26
N ILE A 130 -5.16 -31.89 -7.86
CA ILE A 130 -5.16 -30.49 -7.47
C ILE A 130 -5.87 -30.25 -6.13
N ASN A 131 -5.24 -29.49 -5.25
CA ASN A 131 -5.90 -28.92 -4.09
C ASN A 131 -6.79 -27.74 -4.52
N LEU A 132 -8.11 -27.93 -4.47
CA LEU A 132 -9.06 -26.92 -4.92
C LEU A 132 -9.09 -25.68 -4.03
N ASP A 133 -8.72 -25.77 -2.76
CA ASP A 133 -8.71 -24.60 -1.88
C ASP A 133 -7.49 -23.73 -2.18
N HIS A 134 -6.32 -24.33 -2.39
CA HIS A 134 -5.13 -23.60 -2.88
C HIS A 134 -5.38 -22.99 -4.27
N TYR A 135 -6.01 -23.74 -5.18
CA TYR A 135 -6.40 -23.21 -6.48
C TYR A 135 -7.28 -21.96 -6.37
N LYS A 136 -8.36 -22.03 -5.58
CA LYS A 136 -9.27 -20.89 -5.36
C LYS A 136 -8.56 -19.70 -4.74
N ALA A 137 -7.76 -19.92 -3.71
CA ALA A 137 -7.00 -18.87 -3.05
C ALA A 137 -6.03 -18.19 -4.02
N LEU A 138 -5.30 -18.94 -4.85
CA LEU A 138 -4.37 -18.39 -5.84
C LEU A 138 -5.06 -17.62 -6.96
N VAL A 139 -6.23 -18.09 -7.43
CA VAL A 139 -7.07 -17.33 -8.37
C VAL A 139 -7.49 -16.00 -7.75
N SER A 140 -8.08 -16.03 -6.54
CA SER A 140 -8.53 -14.83 -5.83
C SER A 140 -7.38 -13.85 -5.57
N CYS A 141 -6.21 -14.34 -5.14
CA CYS A 141 -5.02 -13.51 -4.94
C CYS A 141 -4.55 -12.84 -6.24
N THR A 142 -4.52 -13.57 -7.35
CA THR A 142 -4.11 -13.04 -8.66
C THR A 142 -5.07 -11.98 -9.17
N LEU A 143 -6.38 -12.18 -8.99
CA LEU A 143 -7.41 -11.20 -9.34
C LEU A 143 -7.23 -9.89 -8.55
N ARG A 144 -6.90 -9.99 -7.25
CA ARG A 144 -6.65 -8.83 -6.38
C ARG A 144 -5.39 -8.06 -6.80
N VAL A 145 -4.29 -8.74 -7.11
CA VAL A 145 -3.09 -8.09 -7.66
C VAL A 145 -3.45 -7.36 -8.96
N LYS A 146 -4.09 -8.05 -9.91
CA LYS A 146 -4.46 -7.46 -11.20
C LYS A 146 -5.38 -6.24 -11.07
N ALA A 147 -6.40 -6.30 -10.22
CA ALA A 147 -7.30 -5.18 -9.96
C ALA A 147 -6.57 -3.98 -9.33
N TRP A 148 -5.64 -4.23 -8.40
CA TRP A 148 -4.82 -3.19 -7.78
C TRP A 148 -3.91 -2.50 -8.80
N ILE A 149 -3.31 -3.23 -9.73
CA ILE A 149 -2.47 -2.66 -10.79
C ILE A 149 -3.28 -1.76 -11.72
N TYR A 150 -4.45 -2.22 -12.17
CA TYR A 150 -5.33 -1.40 -13.02
C TYR A 150 -5.79 -0.14 -12.31
N LEU A 151 -6.20 -0.23 -11.05
CA LEU A 151 -6.55 0.94 -10.25
C LEU A 151 -5.35 1.90 -10.11
N THR A 152 -4.14 1.37 -9.91
CA THR A 152 -2.91 2.16 -9.82
C THR A 152 -2.61 2.90 -11.12
N LEU A 153 -2.73 2.24 -12.28
CA LEU A 153 -2.61 2.87 -13.60
C LEU A 153 -3.65 3.99 -13.76
N GLY A 154 -4.91 3.73 -13.42
CA GLY A 154 -5.96 4.75 -13.46
C GLY A 154 -5.67 5.95 -12.56
N LYS A 155 -5.15 5.73 -11.34
CA LYS A 155 -4.78 6.79 -10.39
C LYS A 155 -3.62 7.66 -10.89
N ILE A 156 -2.70 7.11 -11.68
CA ILE A 156 -1.52 7.81 -12.19
C ILE A 156 -1.81 8.51 -13.52
N TYR A 157 -2.37 7.77 -14.49
CA TYR A 157 -2.48 8.20 -15.89
C TYR A 157 -3.89 8.66 -16.30
N GLY A 158 -4.90 8.42 -15.44
CA GLY A 158 -6.31 8.70 -15.71
C GLY A 158 -6.98 7.67 -16.64
N GLU A 159 -6.21 6.75 -17.20
CA GLU A 159 -6.63 5.74 -18.18
C GLU A 159 -5.64 4.57 -18.23
N ALA A 160 -6.05 3.47 -18.84
CA ALA A 160 -5.22 2.27 -19.04
C ALA A 160 -5.72 1.45 -20.23
N VAL A 161 -4.80 0.75 -20.90
CA VAL A 161 -5.12 -0.28 -21.90
C VAL A 161 -5.69 -1.49 -21.16
N TRP A 162 -6.90 -1.93 -21.50
CA TRP A 162 -7.62 -2.95 -20.75
C TRP A 162 -7.68 -4.28 -21.49
N PHE A 163 -7.14 -5.33 -20.87
CA PHE A 163 -7.19 -6.69 -21.41
C PHE A 163 -7.21 -7.76 -20.30
N ASN A 164 -7.93 -8.85 -20.57
CA ASN A 164 -8.12 -9.94 -19.61
C ASN A 164 -7.57 -11.29 -20.08
N ASP A 165 -7.35 -11.44 -21.38
CA ASP A 165 -6.87 -12.69 -21.96
C ASP A 165 -5.33 -12.77 -21.89
N PRO A 166 -4.74 -13.98 -21.81
CA PRO A 166 -3.32 -14.20 -21.97
C PRO A 166 -2.84 -13.71 -23.34
N ILE A 167 -1.72 -12.99 -23.37
CA ILE A 167 -1.12 -12.52 -24.62
C ILE A 167 -0.16 -13.62 -25.11
N ARG A 168 -0.71 -14.61 -25.85
CA ARG A 168 0.04 -15.80 -26.33
C ARG A 168 0.86 -15.56 -27.61
N GLU A 169 0.61 -14.45 -28.29
CA GLU A 169 1.38 -13.97 -29.46
C GLU A 169 1.62 -12.48 -29.26
N MET A 170 2.66 -11.89 -29.88
CA MET A 170 2.87 -10.44 -29.93
C MET A 170 1.67 -9.74 -30.61
N LYS A 171 0.60 -9.53 -29.85
CA LYS A 171 -0.48 -8.61 -30.20
C LYS A 171 -0.02 -7.22 -29.80
N ASP A 172 -0.15 -6.28 -30.73
CA ASP A 172 0.14 -4.88 -30.44
C ASP A 172 -0.86 -4.41 -29.37
N LEU A 173 -0.39 -3.67 -28.36
CA LEU A 173 -1.26 -3.08 -27.32
C LEU A 173 -2.36 -2.22 -27.95
N ASN A 174 -2.15 -1.75 -29.19
CA ASN A 174 -3.10 -1.03 -30.02
C ASN A 174 -4.43 -1.77 -30.28
N ASP A 175 -4.45 -3.10 -30.19
CA ASP A 175 -5.65 -3.92 -30.43
C ASP A 175 -6.63 -3.92 -29.24
N PHE A 176 -6.20 -3.44 -28.08
CA PHE A 176 -6.99 -3.43 -26.86
C PHE A 176 -7.65 -2.07 -26.60
N PRO A 177 -8.85 -2.05 -25.98
CA PRO A 177 -9.52 -0.80 -25.64
C PRO A 177 -8.75 -0.04 -24.56
N VAL A 178 -8.71 1.29 -24.68
CA VAL A 178 -8.28 2.18 -23.59
C VAL A 178 -9.51 2.54 -22.79
N LYS A 179 -9.45 2.34 -21.47
CA LYS A 179 -10.50 2.69 -20.52
C LYS A 179 -10.08 3.90 -19.71
N ASN A 180 -11.02 4.80 -19.43
CA ASN A 180 -10.80 5.86 -18.46
C ASN A 180 -10.89 5.33 -17.02
N LEU A 181 -10.52 6.16 -16.04
CA LEU A 181 -10.50 5.78 -14.62
C LEU A 181 -11.84 5.22 -14.10
N ASP A 182 -13.00 5.74 -14.52
CA ASP A 182 -14.29 5.24 -14.03
C ASP A 182 -14.59 3.85 -14.61
N GLU A 183 -14.33 3.65 -15.91
CA GLU A 183 -14.46 2.35 -16.58
C GLU A 183 -13.47 1.31 -16.04
N ILE A 184 -12.29 1.75 -15.58
CA ILE A 184 -11.31 0.92 -14.89
C ILE A 184 -11.85 0.48 -13.53
N VAL A 185 -12.38 1.42 -12.74
CA VAL A 185 -12.94 1.11 -11.41
C VAL A 185 -14.08 0.11 -11.53
N GLU A 186 -15.01 0.33 -12.46
CA GLU A 186 -16.09 -0.62 -12.77
C GLU A 186 -15.55 -1.97 -13.24
N GLY A 187 -14.56 -1.96 -14.14
CA GLY A 187 -13.91 -3.18 -14.61
C GLY A 187 -13.24 -3.98 -13.49
N CYS A 188 -12.62 -3.31 -12.52
CA CYS A 188 -11.99 -3.93 -11.35
C CYS A 188 -13.03 -4.48 -10.38
N LEU A 189 -14.13 -3.76 -10.13
CA LEU A 189 -15.25 -4.27 -9.33
C LEU A 189 -15.84 -5.55 -9.93
N ASP A 190 -16.04 -5.56 -11.25
CA ASP A 190 -16.48 -6.74 -12.01
C ASP A 190 -15.45 -7.88 -11.92
N LEU A 191 -14.17 -7.57 -12.11
CA LEU A 191 -13.08 -8.56 -12.04
C LEU A 191 -13.06 -9.26 -10.67
N LEU A 192 -13.25 -8.51 -9.59
CA LEU A 192 -13.22 -9.05 -8.23
C LEU A 192 -14.50 -9.77 -7.80
N THR A 193 -15.64 -9.53 -8.46
CA THR A 193 -16.93 -10.12 -8.06
C THR A 193 -17.41 -11.22 -8.99
N LYS A 194 -17.22 -11.07 -10.31
CA LYS A 194 -17.49 -12.13 -11.30
C LYS A 194 -16.37 -13.16 -11.31
N GLY A 195 -15.14 -12.69 -11.08
CA GLY A 195 -14.00 -13.56 -10.89
C GLY A 195 -13.51 -14.23 -12.17
N PHE A 196 -12.78 -15.32 -11.98
CA PHE A 196 -12.27 -16.19 -13.04
C PHE A 196 -12.60 -17.64 -12.67
N ASP A 197 -13.08 -18.44 -13.64
CA ASP A 197 -13.49 -19.84 -13.38
C ASP A 197 -14.53 -19.98 -12.24
N GLY A 198 -15.43 -19.00 -12.11
CA GLY A 198 -16.44 -18.96 -11.06
C GLY A 198 -15.89 -18.65 -9.66
N ILE A 199 -14.64 -18.20 -9.56
CA ILE A 199 -13.94 -17.88 -8.31
C ILE A 199 -13.73 -16.37 -8.26
N ASP A 200 -14.38 -15.72 -7.29
CA ASP A 200 -14.27 -14.29 -7.04
C ASP A 200 -12.97 -13.91 -6.32
N GLY A 201 -12.80 -12.65 -5.94
CA GLY A 201 -11.60 -12.14 -5.26
C GLY A 201 -11.54 -12.41 -3.76
N THR A 202 -12.50 -13.13 -3.17
CA THR A 202 -12.67 -13.16 -1.70
C THR A 202 -11.85 -14.23 -0.98
N ASN A 203 -11.37 -15.27 -1.67
CA ASN A 203 -10.59 -16.33 -1.03
C ASN A 203 -9.21 -15.80 -0.62
N THR A 204 -8.78 -16.20 0.56
CA THR A 204 -7.49 -15.83 1.15
C THR A 204 -6.52 -17.00 1.14
N MET A 205 -5.24 -16.67 1.12
CA MET A 205 -4.14 -17.64 1.25
C MET A 205 -3.50 -17.46 2.62
N SER A 206 -3.28 -18.55 3.35
CA SER A 206 -2.32 -18.54 4.46
C SER A 206 -1.06 -19.29 4.04
N TRP A 207 -0.03 -18.52 3.71
CA TRP A 207 1.28 -19.02 3.33
C TRP A 207 1.96 -19.76 4.48
N LYS A 208 1.74 -19.29 5.72
CA LYS A 208 2.19 -20.01 6.91
C LYS A 208 1.55 -21.39 6.98
N GLU A 209 0.23 -21.49 6.86
CA GLU A 209 -0.45 -22.79 6.96
C GLU A 209 -0.04 -23.75 5.83
N TRP A 210 0.21 -23.22 4.63
CA TRP A 210 0.64 -24.04 3.51
C TRP A 210 2.12 -24.48 3.62
N LEU A 211 3.04 -23.55 3.85
CA LEU A 211 4.49 -23.80 3.74
C LEU A 211 5.15 -24.17 5.07
N ASP A 212 4.54 -23.79 6.20
CA ASP A 212 5.12 -23.98 7.53
C ASP A 212 4.04 -24.22 8.62
N PRO A 213 3.22 -25.29 8.46
CA PRO A 213 2.10 -25.55 9.35
C PRO A 213 2.52 -25.86 10.79
N ASP A 214 3.66 -26.52 10.97
CA ASP A 214 4.10 -27.07 12.27
C ASP A 214 4.81 -26.05 13.16
N THR A 215 5.29 -24.93 12.60
CA THR A 215 5.94 -23.87 13.38
C THR A 215 4.90 -22.97 14.04
N GLU A 216 5.15 -22.56 15.28
CA GLU A 216 4.29 -21.57 15.95
C GLU A 216 4.23 -20.28 15.13
N THR A 217 3.04 -19.68 14.99
CA THR A 217 2.87 -18.44 14.21
C THR A 217 3.78 -17.31 14.71
N ALA A 218 4.15 -17.31 15.99
CA ALA A 218 5.08 -16.33 16.56
C ALA A 218 6.52 -16.44 15.99
N GLU A 219 6.89 -17.61 15.47
CA GLU A 219 8.26 -17.95 15.06
C GLU A 219 8.38 -18.18 13.54
N SER A 220 7.27 -18.37 12.83
CA SER A 220 7.27 -18.55 11.37
C SER A 220 7.47 -17.24 10.61
N THR A 221 8.41 -17.21 9.67
CA THR A 221 8.63 -16.08 8.75
C THR A 221 7.53 -15.98 7.68
N TYR A 222 6.88 -17.10 7.36
CA TYR A 222 5.81 -17.15 6.35
C TYR A 222 4.53 -16.43 6.78
N ARG A 223 4.35 -16.13 8.07
CA ARG A 223 3.21 -15.31 8.52
C ARG A 223 3.17 -13.93 7.87
N TYR A 224 4.34 -13.39 7.47
CA TYR A 224 4.43 -12.09 6.82
C TYR A 224 4.06 -12.17 5.35
N TRP A 225 4.15 -13.35 4.74
CA TRP A 225 3.77 -13.57 3.34
C TRP A 225 2.27 -13.37 3.15
N ASP A 226 1.47 -13.59 4.19
CA ASP A 226 0.02 -13.32 4.19
C ASP A 226 -0.29 -11.84 3.86
N TYR A 227 0.67 -10.92 4.06
CA TYR A 227 0.51 -9.51 3.71
C TYR A 227 0.83 -9.17 2.25
N MET A 228 1.42 -10.08 1.45
CA MET A 228 1.95 -9.72 0.13
C MET A 228 0.86 -9.35 -0.88
N THR A 229 -0.37 -9.80 -0.63
CA THR A 229 -1.49 -9.62 -1.55
C THR A 229 -2.40 -8.50 -1.01
N PRO A 230 -2.86 -7.56 -1.86
CA PRO A 230 -3.89 -6.61 -1.46
C PRO A 230 -5.09 -7.35 -0.84
N GLU A 231 -5.50 -6.95 0.36
CA GLU A 231 -6.64 -7.59 1.01
C GLU A 231 -7.96 -7.24 0.31
N PHE A 232 -8.86 -8.22 0.14
CA PHE A 232 -10.10 -8.03 -0.61
C PHE A 232 -10.89 -6.85 -0.05
N PHE A 233 -11.12 -6.81 1.27
CA PHE A 233 -11.95 -5.78 1.90
C PHE A 233 -11.37 -4.37 1.73
N ALA A 234 -10.05 -4.23 1.72
CA ALA A 234 -9.39 -2.94 1.58
C ALA A 234 -9.41 -2.47 0.11
N LEU A 235 -9.01 -3.33 -0.82
CA LEU A 235 -9.02 -3.01 -2.26
C LEU A 235 -10.45 -2.79 -2.78
N TYR A 236 -11.38 -3.67 -2.41
CA TYR A 236 -12.78 -3.54 -2.80
C TYR A 236 -13.42 -2.32 -2.16
N GLY A 237 -13.09 -2.02 -0.90
CA GLY A 237 -13.51 -0.80 -0.22
C GLY A 237 -13.00 0.47 -0.92
N GLU A 238 -11.74 0.51 -1.34
CA GLU A 238 -11.15 1.61 -2.10
C GLU A 238 -11.86 1.77 -3.46
N LEU A 239 -12.09 0.67 -4.18
CA LEU A 239 -12.81 0.69 -5.46
C LEU A 239 -14.24 1.22 -5.30
N CYS A 240 -14.97 0.78 -4.26
CA CYS A 240 -16.30 1.31 -3.95
C CYS A 240 -16.24 2.81 -3.63
N LEU A 241 -15.18 3.26 -2.93
CA LEU A 241 -15.00 4.68 -2.59
C LEU A 241 -14.73 5.53 -3.84
N TRP A 242 -13.93 5.02 -4.78
CA TRP A 242 -13.73 5.65 -6.10
C TRP A 242 -15.00 5.66 -6.94
N HIS A 243 -15.82 4.61 -6.86
CA HIS A 243 -17.09 4.51 -7.56
C HIS A 243 -18.20 5.40 -6.95
N GLY A 244 -18.02 5.85 -5.70
CA GLY A 244 -19.03 6.62 -4.96
C GLY A 244 -20.05 5.75 -4.19
N ASP A 245 -19.82 4.44 -4.07
CA ASP A 245 -20.63 3.54 -3.25
C ASP A 245 -20.14 3.55 -1.79
N TYR A 246 -20.37 4.68 -1.12
CA TYR A 246 -19.89 4.93 0.23
C TYR A 246 -20.44 3.93 1.26
N GLN A 247 -21.70 3.49 1.12
CA GLN A 247 -22.28 2.52 2.04
C GLN A 247 -21.59 1.16 1.93
N LYS A 248 -21.23 0.73 0.71
CA LYS A 248 -20.51 -0.52 0.51
C LYS A 248 -19.07 -0.43 1.02
N THR A 249 -18.39 0.70 0.85
CA THR A 249 -17.10 0.98 1.49
C THR A 249 -17.19 0.82 3.01
N VAL A 250 -18.19 1.44 3.65
CA VAL A 250 -18.41 1.32 5.10
C VAL A 250 -18.65 -0.12 5.51
N ASN A 251 -19.57 -0.81 4.83
CA ASN A 251 -19.97 -2.17 5.19
C ASN A 251 -18.78 -3.16 5.10
N VAL A 252 -18.01 -3.11 4.01
CA VAL A 252 -16.94 -4.10 3.79
C VAL A 252 -15.76 -3.89 4.75
N ILE A 253 -15.40 -2.63 5.03
CA ILE A 253 -14.29 -2.30 5.93
C ILE A 253 -14.70 -2.53 7.38
N LEU A 254 -15.86 -2.01 7.83
CA LEU A 254 -16.31 -2.19 9.22
C LEU A 254 -16.54 -3.64 9.57
N ASN A 255 -17.08 -4.46 8.67
CA ASN A 255 -17.26 -5.89 8.94
C ASN A 255 -15.94 -6.56 9.35
N THR A 256 -14.87 -6.31 8.58
CA THR A 256 -13.55 -6.88 8.84
C THR A 256 -12.90 -6.31 10.11
N MET A 257 -12.97 -4.98 10.31
CA MET A 257 -12.42 -4.35 11.50
C MET A 257 -13.14 -4.79 12.78
N ASN A 258 -14.48 -4.86 12.75
CA ASN A 258 -15.27 -5.37 13.87
C ASN A 258 -14.90 -6.80 14.22
N ALA A 259 -14.77 -7.68 13.23
CA ALA A 259 -14.36 -9.07 13.46
C ALA A 259 -12.97 -9.12 14.12
N LYS A 260 -12.02 -8.29 13.68
CA LYS A 260 -10.68 -8.23 14.26
C LYS A 260 -10.68 -7.68 15.69
N PHE A 261 -11.48 -6.66 15.95
CA PHE A 261 -11.56 -6.04 17.28
C PHE A 261 -12.29 -6.96 18.26
N ALA A 262 -13.34 -7.66 17.80
CA ALA A 262 -14.06 -8.64 18.61
C ALA A 262 -13.25 -9.93 18.86
N SER A 263 -12.16 -10.20 18.12
CA SER A 263 -11.39 -11.42 18.29
C SER A 263 -10.38 -11.37 19.45
N THR A 264 -10.08 -10.19 19.99
CA THR A 264 -9.07 -10.05 21.05
C THR A 264 -9.17 -8.72 21.80
N VAL A 265 -8.86 -8.73 23.10
CA VAL A 265 -8.65 -7.52 23.93
C VAL A 265 -7.17 -7.17 24.10
N ASN A 266 -6.28 -7.80 23.34
CA ASN A 266 -4.85 -7.55 23.40
C ASN A 266 -4.52 -6.09 23.05
N ASP A 267 -3.52 -5.55 23.74
CA ASP A 267 -3.03 -4.18 23.54
C ASP A 267 -2.63 -3.92 22.08
N ALA A 268 -2.03 -4.90 21.40
CA ALA A 268 -1.58 -4.82 20.00
C ALA A 268 -2.64 -5.34 19.01
N THR A 269 -3.88 -4.85 19.13
CA THR A 269 -4.96 -5.22 18.20
C THR A 269 -4.70 -4.64 16.82
N GLN A 270 -4.68 -5.50 15.80
CA GLN A 270 -4.44 -5.10 14.41
C GLN A 270 -5.52 -4.12 13.92
N TYR A 271 -5.10 -3.08 13.21
CA TYR A 271 -5.84 -1.93 12.68
C TYR A 271 -6.27 -0.88 13.71
N MET A 272 -6.31 -1.21 15.00
CA MET A 272 -6.83 -0.29 16.02
C MET A 272 -5.83 0.84 16.32
N HIS A 273 -6.28 2.08 16.16
CA HIS A 273 -5.50 3.25 16.53
C HIS A 273 -5.57 3.49 18.03
N ASN A 274 -4.60 2.95 18.76
CA ASN A 274 -4.56 3.02 20.22
C ASN A 274 -3.17 3.39 20.75
N VAL A 275 -3.05 3.49 22.07
CA VAL A 275 -1.79 3.81 22.77
C VAL A 275 -0.64 2.87 22.36
N LYS A 276 -0.92 1.59 22.10
CA LYS A 276 0.10 0.60 21.74
C LYS A 276 0.65 0.84 20.34
N LEU A 277 -0.21 1.15 19.37
CA LEU A 277 0.22 1.55 18.03
C LEU A 277 1.15 2.77 18.12
N THR A 278 0.72 3.83 18.81
CA THR A 278 1.51 5.06 18.99
C THR A 278 2.89 4.78 19.59
N GLY A 279 2.95 3.94 20.64
CA GLY A 279 4.21 3.57 21.28
C GLY A 279 5.15 2.73 20.40
N THR A 280 4.67 2.22 19.27
CA THR A 280 5.44 1.43 18.31
C THR A 280 5.42 1.99 16.89
N TYR A 281 4.95 3.24 16.73
CA TYR A 281 4.68 3.83 15.42
C TYR A 281 5.94 3.94 14.54
N SER A 282 7.09 4.31 15.12
CA SER A 282 8.35 4.33 14.38
C SER A 282 8.73 2.98 13.78
N LYS A 283 8.31 1.87 14.43
CA LYS A 283 8.63 0.52 13.97
C LYS A 283 7.90 0.12 12.69
N ILE A 284 6.86 0.87 12.28
CA ILE A 284 6.23 0.72 10.96
C ILE A 284 7.30 0.79 9.86
N TRP A 285 8.33 1.58 10.11
CA TRP A 285 9.38 1.85 9.14
C TRP A 285 10.78 1.35 9.55
N ASP A 286 10.99 1.10 10.85
CA ASP A 286 12.30 0.78 11.43
C ASP A 286 12.45 -0.71 11.82
N ASN A 287 11.98 -1.62 10.95
CA ASN A 287 12.00 -3.06 11.21
C ASN A 287 12.23 -3.84 9.90
N THR A 288 12.79 -5.04 10.02
CA THR A 288 12.98 -5.97 8.88
C THR A 288 11.71 -6.69 8.42
N ASN A 289 10.59 -6.49 9.14
CA ASN A 289 9.29 -7.05 8.81
C ASN A 289 8.20 -6.00 9.03
N PRO A 290 7.09 -6.04 8.26
CA PRO A 290 5.97 -5.11 8.44
C PRO A 290 5.37 -5.20 9.86
N GLN A 291 4.97 -4.06 10.44
CA GLN A 291 4.30 -4.04 11.75
C GLN A 291 2.91 -4.66 11.69
N PRO A 292 2.64 -5.78 12.38
CA PRO A 292 1.34 -6.45 12.30
C PRO A 292 0.16 -5.57 12.72
N GLN A 293 0.36 -4.65 13.68
CA GLN A 293 -0.71 -3.77 14.14
C GLN A 293 -1.24 -2.84 13.04
N GLU A 294 -0.39 -2.49 12.07
CA GLU A 294 -0.70 -1.49 11.06
C GLU A 294 -0.80 -2.07 9.65
N THR A 295 -0.22 -3.25 9.42
CA THR A 295 -0.17 -3.87 8.09
C THR A 295 -1.52 -4.48 7.74
N VAL A 296 -2.15 -3.98 6.68
CA VAL A 296 -3.24 -4.67 5.97
C VAL A 296 -2.62 -5.49 4.84
N SER A 297 -1.81 -4.85 4.00
CA SER A 297 -1.01 -5.52 2.97
C SER A 297 0.23 -4.68 2.62
N ALA A 298 1.31 -5.35 2.22
CA ALA A 298 2.59 -4.72 1.95
C ALA A 298 3.38 -5.49 0.88
N ILE A 299 4.11 -4.74 0.06
CA ILE A 299 5.19 -5.26 -0.78
C ILE A 299 6.41 -5.39 0.11
N ILE A 300 6.81 -6.63 0.36
CA ILE A 300 7.90 -6.98 1.26
C ILE A 300 9.17 -7.12 0.44
N TYR A 301 10.31 -6.72 1.00
CA TYR A 301 11.62 -6.80 0.37
C TYR A 301 12.57 -7.52 1.32
N ASN A 302 13.62 -8.13 0.76
CA ASN A 302 14.66 -8.79 1.52
C ASN A 302 16.00 -8.61 0.81
N TYR A 303 16.85 -7.76 1.37
CA TYR A 303 18.17 -7.47 0.82
C TYR A 303 19.02 -8.75 0.65
N GLN A 304 18.94 -9.70 1.58
CA GLN A 304 19.72 -10.96 1.50
C GLN A 304 19.27 -11.85 0.34
N GLY A 305 18.01 -11.69 -0.12
CA GLY A 305 17.47 -12.33 -1.31
C GLY A 305 17.68 -11.52 -2.60
N ASN A 306 18.52 -10.48 -2.58
CA ASN A 306 18.69 -9.50 -3.68
C ASN A 306 17.40 -8.79 -4.06
N GLN A 307 16.51 -8.55 -3.09
CA GLN A 307 15.26 -7.84 -3.30
C GLN A 307 15.33 -6.50 -2.60
N THR A 308 15.38 -5.44 -3.39
CA THR A 308 15.43 -4.08 -2.92
C THR A 308 14.50 -3.20 -3.75
N ASN A 309 14.24 -2.01 -3.24
CA ASN A 309 13.64 -0.92 -3.99
C ASN A 309 14.58 0.29 -3.96
N SER A 310 14.21 1.33 -4.68
CA SER A 310 15.02 2.53 -4.84
C SER A 310 14.65 3.65 -3.87
N LEU A 311 13.76 3.47 -2.88
CA LEU A 311 13.34 4.57 -2.01
C LEU A 311 14.52 5.20 -1.25
N LEU A 312 15.45 4.39 -0.74
CA LEU A 312 16.64 4.90 -0.07
C LEU A 312 17.57 5.64 -1.02
N LYS A 313 17.70 5.17 -2.27
CA LYS A 313 18.44 5.90 -3.30
C LYS A 313 17.89 7.32 -3.48
N HIS A 314 16.56 7.46 -3.48
CA HIS A 314 15.88 8.74 -3.66
C HIS A 314 15.94 9.64 -2.42
N PHE A 315 15.81 9.09 -1.22
CA PHE A 315 15.62 9.89 -0.01
C PHE A 315 16.84 10.00 0.92
N GLY A 316 17.75 9.02 0.85
CA GLY A 316 18.90 8.93 1.74
C GLY A 316 20.11 9.70 1.23
N THR A 317 20.88 10.27 2.15
CA THR A 317 22.16 10.94 1.86
C THR A 317 23.39 10.07 2.15
N GLU A 318 23.18 8.92 2.81
CA GLU A 318 24.23 7.95 3.12
C GLU A 318 24.61 7.15 1.86
N SER A 319 25.88 7.20 1.44
CA SER A 319 26.37 6.40 0.32
C SER A 319 26.00 4.91 0.46
N PRO A 320 25.52 4.24 -0.61
CA PRO A 320 25.50 4.65 -2.01
C PRO A 320 24.24 5.43 -2.45
N ASN A 321 23.40 5.90 -1.53
CA ASN A 321 22.20 6.66 -1.88
C ASN A 321 22.55 8.02 -2.50
N GLU A 322 21.68 8.52 -3.37
CA GLU A 322 21.96 9.68 -4.22
C GLU A 322 21.22 10.95 -3.78
N TYR A 323 20.26 10.83 -2.86
CA TYR A 323 19.45 11.94 -2.35
C TYR A 323 18.82 12.76 -3.48
N LEU A 324 18.01 12.08 -4.31
CA LEU A 324 17.37 12.65 -5.50
C LEU A 324 16.12 13.48 -5.17
N LEU A 325 15.43 13.16 -4.08
CA LEU A 325 14.20 13.83 -3.64
C LEU A 325 14.32 14.26 -2.18
N ALA A 326 13.95 15.50 -1.89
CA ALA A 326 13.93 16.08 -0.56
C ALA A 326 12.48 16.45 -0.15
N PRO A 327 12.18 16.52 1.17
CA PRO A 327 10.95 17.14 1.62
C PRO A 327 10.95 18.65 1.32
N SER A 328 9.82 19.14 0.83
CA SER A 328 9.54 20.55 0.61
C SER A 328 9.43 21.27 1.93
N GLN A 329 9.84 22.55 1.93
CA GLN A 329 9.67 23.39 3.11
C GLN A 329 8.19 23.49 3.51
N VAL A 330 7.31 23.70 2.53
CA VAL A 330 5.85 23.79 2.73
C VAL A 330 5.30 22.53 3.41
N GLY A 331 5.63 21.34 2.88
CA GLY A 331 5.15 20.08 3.42
C GLY A 331 5.64 19.81 4.85
N MET A 332 6.86 20.23 5.18
CA MET A 332 7.36 20.15 6.57
C MET A 332 6.66 21.16 7.50
N GLU A 333 6.40 22.37 7.02
CA GLU A 333 5.75 23.43 7.80
C GLU A 333 4.30 23.09 8.17
N ARG A 334 3.63 22.21 7.42
CA ARG A 334 2.27 21.71 7.73
C ARG A 334 2.10 21.14 9.13
N TYR A 335 3.17 20.64 9.76
CA TYR A 335 3.12 20.09 11.12
C TYR A 335 3.13 21.17 12.22
N THR A 336 3.35 22.43 11.83
CA THR A 336 3.40 23.59 12.73
C THR A 336 2.52 24.76 12.29
N ASP A 337 2.02 24.72 11.06
CA ASP A 337 1.18 25.76 10.44
C ASP A 337 -0.18 25.89 11.16
N PRO A 338 -0.45 27.01 11.84
CA PRO A 338 -1.71 27.22 12.56
C PRO A 338 -2.95 27.17 11.66
N ASP A 339 -2.84 27.60 10.40
CA ASP A 339 -3.96 27.63 9.46
C ASP A 339 -4.30 26.21 8.97
N PHE A 340 -3.29 25.33 8.93
CA PHE A 340 -3.47 23.90 8.63
C PHE A 340 -3.98 23.08 9.83
N ASN A 341 -3.94 23.67 11.04
CA ASN A 341 -4.39 23.11 12.31
C ASN A 341 -3.89 21.66 12.62
N PRO A 342 -2.58 21.37 12.51
CA PRO A 342 -2.04 20.04 12.80
C PRO A 342 -2.14 19.69 14.29
N LEU A 343 -2.04 20.67 15.19
CA LEU A 343 -1.89 20.43 16.63
C LEU A 343 -3.20 20.42 17.42
N GLY A 344 -4.19 21.23 17.06
CA GLY A 344 -5.43 21.40 17.83
C GLY A 344 -5.20 21.78 19.31
N GLY A 345 -4.09 22.46 19.64
CA GLY A 345 -3.71 22.80 21.01
C GLY A 345 -2.63 21.90 21.65
N ALA A 346 -2.19 20.85 20.97
CA ALA A 346 -0.97 20.12 21.33
C ALA A 346 0.28 20.98 21.13
N THR A 347 1.40 20.59 21.74
CA THR A 347 2.69 21.32 21.60
C THR A 347 3.51 20.89 20.39
N SER A 348 3.29 19.67 19.89
CA SER A 348 4.01 19.11 18.75
C SER A 348 3.25 17.91 18.19
N ASP A 349 3.41 17.65 16.90
CA ASP A 349 2.99 16.41 16.28
C ASP A 349 4.20 15.48 16.15
N LYS A 350 4.15 14.35 16.87
CA LYS A 350 5.24 13.38 16.90
C LYS A 350 5.52 12.74 15.54
N ARG A 351 4.52 12.67 14.66
CA ARG A 351 4.66 12.05 13.33
C ARG A 351 5.76 12.73 12.51
N SER A 352 5.86 14.06 12.58
CA SER A 352 6.93 14.83 11.92
C SER A 352 8.34 14.28 12.23
N THR A 353 8.57 13.86 13.48
CA THR A 353 9.86 13.32 13.95
C THR A 353 10.17 11.91 13.44
N TYR A 354 9.17 11.20 12.89
CA TYR A 354 9.37 9.91 12.23
C TYR A 354 9.59 10.08 10.72
N TYR A 355 9.17 11.20 10.14
CA TYR A 355 9.22 11.40 8.69
C TYR A 355 10.40 12.24 8.25
N PHE A 356 10.78 13.25 9.03
CA PHE A 356 11.82 14.20 8.65
C PHE A 356 12.94 14.23 9.68
N ALA A 357 14.18 14.31 9.20
CA ALA A 357 15.36 14.60 10.00
C ALA A 357 16.32 15.51 9.23
N LYS A 358 17.29 16.09 9.93
CA LYS A 358 18.47 16.66 9.28
C LYS A 358 19.58 15.63 9.20
N ASP A 359 20.24 15.56 8.05
CA ASP A 359 21.50 14.83 7.91
C ASP A 359 22.67 15.58 8.60
N LYS A 360 23.86 15.00 8.54
CA LYS A 360 25.09 15.59 9.13
C LYS A 360 25.50 16.92 8.49
N SER A 361 25.03 17.20 7.28
CA SER A 361 25.30 18.43 6.53
C SER A 361 24.20 19.49 6.72
N GLY A 362 23.13 19.17 7.46
CA GLY A 362 22.01 20.06 7.75
C GLY A 362 20.88 20.01 6.71
N ASN A 363 20.94 19.12 5.71
CA ASN A 363 19.87 18.92 4.74
C ASN A 363 18.71 18.15 5.37
N TYR A 364 17.47 18.54 5.09
CA TYR A 364 16.31 17.77 5.51
C TYR A 364 16.10 16.54 4.64
N VAL A 365 15.93 15.35 5.24
CA VAL A 365 15.74 14.08 4.53
C VAL A 365 14.41 13.43 4.93
N ILE A 366 13.85 12.63 4.03
CA ILE A 366 12.77 11.69 4.39
C ILE A 366 13.40 10.53 5.16
N GLN A 367 13.39 10.57 6.48
CA GLN A 367 13.92 9.49 7.32
C GLN A 367 12.91 8.38 7.60
N LYS A 368 11.69 8.50 7.05
CA LYS A 368 10.63 7.50 7.16
C LYS A 368 11.19 6.11 6.87
N TYR A 369 11.81 5.93 5.71
CA TYR A 369 12.31 4.63 5.25
C TYR A 369 13.66 4.21 5.83
N ARG A 370 14.34 5.11 6.55
CA ARG A 370 15.58 4.81 7.29
C ARG A 370 15.79 5.85 8.39
N PRO A 371 15.39 5.54 9.63
CA PRO A 371 15.62 6.43 10.75
C PRO A 371 17.11 6.64 11.02
N SER A 372 17.46 7.85 11.45
CA SER A 372 18.85 8.25 11.75
C SER A 372 19.59 7.37 12.77
N ASN A 373 18.86 6.63 13.62
CA ASN A 373 19.42 5.71 14.62
C ASN A 373 19.01 4.25 14.39
N SER A 374 18.59 3.89 13.18
CA SER A 374 18.20 2.52 12.88
C SER A 374 19.36 1.56 13.15
N THR A 375 19.06 0.48 13.87
CA THR A 375 19.99 -0.63 14.11
C THR A 375 19.56 -1.90 13.36
N ALA A 376 18.53 -1.81 12.52
CA ALA A 376 17.99 -2.96 11.78
C ALA A 376 19.04 -3.60 10.86
N ARG A 377 19.83 -2.79 10.16
CA ARG A 377 21.00 -3.23 9.37
C ARG A 377 22.17 -2.28 9.54
N THR A 378 23.38 -2.80 9.32
CA THR A 378 24.63 -2.02 9.46
C THR A 378 24.74 -0.90 8.43
N TYR A 379 24.23 -1.11 7.21
CA TYR A 379 24.32 -0.14 6.12
C TYR A 379 22.95 0.16 5.50
N ALA A 380 22.73 1.41 5.09
CA ALA A 380 21.48 1.91 4.52
C ALA A 380 20.91 1.07 3.39
N TYR A 381 21.73 0.82 2.38
CA TYR A 381 21.32 0.08 1.19
C TYR A 381 20.92 -1.38 1.47
N GLN A 382 21.09 -1.87 2.71
CA GLN A 382 20.72 -3.21 3.14
C GLN A 382 19.36 -3.28 3.84
N ASP A 383 18.71 -2.15 4.12
CA ASP A 383 17.44 -2.14 4.84
C ASP A 383 16.33 -2.77 4.00
N ASP A 384 15.51 -3.59 4.65
CA ASP A 384 14.36 -4.24 4.07
C ASP A 384 13.17 -3.26 4.04
N VAL A 385 13.25 -2.26 3.16
CA VAL A 385 12.26 -1.18 3.10
C VAL A 385 10.95 -1.69 2.52
N HIS A 386 9.95 -1.94 3.36
CA HIS A 386 8.62 -2.38 2.92
C HIS A 386 7.78 -1.22 2.38
N ILE A 387 6.95 -1.52 1.39
CA ILE A 387 6.01 -0.57 0.81
C ILE A 387 4.59 -1.02 1.13
N TYR A 388 3.89 -0.26 1.94
CA TYR A 388 2.54 -0.58 2.35
C TYR A 388 1.54 -0.30 1.24
N ILE A 389 0.86 -1.34 0.77
CA ILE A 389 -0.26 -1.20 -0.18
C ILE A 389 -1.45 -0.59 0.57
N TYR A 390 -1.80 -1.19 1.72
CA TYR A 390 -2.82 -0.66 2.62
C TYR A 390 -2.32 -0.72 4.07
N ARG A 391 -2.65 0.30 4.85
CA ARG A 391 -2.40 0.37 6.30
C ARG A 391 -3.69 0.51 7.10
N GLY A 392 -3.64 0.20 8.39
CA GLY A 392 -4.73 0.41 9.35
C GLY A 392 -5.26 1.84 9.33
N SER A 393 -4.38 2.85 9.30
CA SER A 393 -4.78 4.27 9.24
C SER A 393 -5.61 4.55 8.00
N GLU A 394 -5.26 3.94 6.87
CA GLU A 394 -5.97 4.16 5.60
C GLU A 394 -7.41 3.66 5.64
N LEU A 395 -7.68 2.60 6.41
CA LEU A 395 -9.05 2.14 6.68
C LEU A 395 -9.86 3.21 7.40
N TYR A 396 -9.28 3.91 8.38
CA TYR A 396 -9.95 5.00 9.09
C TYR A 396 -10.27 6.17 8.17
N PHE A 397 -9.35 6.56 7.27
CA PHE A 397 -9.60 7.63 6.32
C PHE A 397 -10.66 7.25 5.28
N MET A 398 -10.59 6.04 4.73
CA MET A 398 -11.62 5.56 3.78
C MET A 398 -13.00 5.51 4.45
N LEU A 399 -13.08 5.05 5.70
CA LEU A 399 -14.32 5.08 6.48
C LEU A 399 -14.78 6.50 6.77
N ALA A 400 -13.91 7.40 7.22
CA ALA A 400 -14.26 8.77 7.53
C ALA A 400 -14.80 9.51 6.30
N GLU A 401 -14.15 9.35 5.15
CA GLU A 401 -14.58 9.94 3.87
C GLU A 401 -15.95 9.37 3.45
N ALA A 402 -16.12 8.05 3.50
CA ALA A 402 -17.39 7.41 3.15
C ALA A 402 -18.53 7.82 4.09
N LEU A 403 -18.29 7.80 5.41
CA LEU A 403 -19.27 8.21 6.42
C LEU A 403 -19.65 9.68 6.27
N ASN A 404 -18.68 10.57 6.04
CA ASN A 404 -18.95 11.97 5.78
C ASN A 404 -19.89 12.16 4.57
N ASN A 405 -19.62 11.46 3.48
CA ASN A 405 -20.45 11.51 2.26
C ASN A 405 -21.82 10.81 2.42
N LEU A 406 -22.02 10.01 3.46
CA LEU A 406 -23.33 9.48 3.89
C LEU A 406 -24.07 10.42 4.87
N GLY A 407 -23.48 11.57 5.22
CA GLY A 407 -24.02 12.48 6.25
C GLY A 407 -23.77 12.02 7.69
N ARG A 408 -23.01 10.94 7.88
CA ARG A 408 -22.57 10.35 9.15
C ARG A 408 -21.36 11.09 9.73
N VAL A 409 -21.51 12.41 9.84
CA VAL A 409 -20.42 13.36 10.17
C VAL A 409 -19.86 13.14 11.58
N THR A 410 -20.69 12.76 12.54
CA THR A 410 -20.23 12.48 13.91
C THR A 410 -19.33 11.25 13.95
N GLU A 411 -19.69 10.19 13.22
CA GLU A 411 -18.85 8.99 13.13
C GLU A 411 -17.55 9.27 12.36
N ALA A 412 -17.62 9.99 11.25
CA ALA A 412 -16.43 10.42 10.50
C ALA A 412 -15.47 11.24 11.38
N SER A 413 -16.01 12.22 12.11
CA SER A 413 -15.23 13.05 13.03
C SER A 413 -14.58 12.21 14.13
N ALA A 414 -15.27 11.22 14.68
CA ALA A 414 -14.72 10.36 15.73
C ALA A 414 -13.51 9.56 15.23
N LEU A 415 -13.59 8.97 14.03
CA LEU A 415 -12.47 8.21 13.45
C LEU A 415 -11.22 9.07 13.25
N ILE A 416 -11.38 10.31 12.80
CA ILE A 416 -10.27 11.24 12.62
C ILE A 416 -9.77 11.80 13.96
N ASN A 417 -10.67 12.08 14.89
CA ASN A 417 -10.36 12.74 16.16
C ASN A 417 -10.07 11.74 17.28
N GLN A 418 -11.00 11.55 18.22
CA GLN A 418 -10.77 10.88 19.52
C GLN A 418 -11.25 9.42 19.57
N GLY A 419 -11.53 8.83 18.41
CA GLY A 419 -11.99 7.46 18.26
C GLY A 419 -13.43 7.25 18.73
N VAL A 420 -13.91 6.04 18.47
CA VAL A 420 -15.23 5.58 18.94
C VAL A 420 -15.26 5.55 20.47
N ASN A 421 -14.17 5.17 21.13
CA ASN A 421 -14.09 5.19 22.60
C ASN A 421 -14.21 6.60 23.18
N GLY A 422 -13.71 7.64 22.50
CA GLY A 422 -13.90 9.02 22.93
C GLY A 422 -15.38 9.42 22.99
N SER A 423 -16.21 8.82 22.13
CA SER A 423 -17.66 9.08 22.08
C SER A 423 -18.47 8.13 22.98
N PHE A 424 -17.98 6.91 23.18
CA PHE A 424 -18.61 5.85 24.00
C PHE A 424 -17.62 5.25 25.01
N PRO A 425 -17.14 6.02 26.01
CA PRO A 425 -16.07 5.57 26.91
C PRO A 425 -16.45 4.39 27.81
N ASN A 426 -17.76 4.13 27.96
CA ASN A 426 -18.30 3.04 28.78
C ASN A 426 -19.01 1.95 27.94
N GLY A 427 -18.77 1.91 26.62
CA GLY A 427 -19.55 1.09 25.70
C GLY A 427 -20.97 1.62 25.47
N GLY A 428 -21.85 0.75 24.98
CA GLY A 428 -23.19 1.12 24.53
C GLY A 428 -23.19 1.84 23.17
N VAL A 429 -22.32 1.42 22.25
CA VAL A 429 -22.19 2.01 20.92
C VAL A 429 -23.51 1.86 20.15
N THR A 430 -24.08 2.99 19.72
CA THR A 430 -25.36 3.04 19.00
C THR A 430 -25.22 3.36 17.50
N TRP A 431 -24.00 3.61 17.05
CA TRP A 431 -23.73 3.94 15.65
C TRP A 431 -23.80 2.71 14.76
N ASP A 432 -24.55 2.80 13.68
CA ASP A 432 -24.79 1.69 12.77
C ASP A 432 -23.47 1.13 12.19
N GLY A 433 -23.29 -0.18 12.29
CA GLY A 433 -22.07 -0.87 11.88
C GLY A 433 -20.88 -0.78 12.85
N PHE A 434 -20.93 0.03 13.91
CA PHE A 434 -19.90 0.01 14.97
C PHE A 434 -20.34 -0.87 16.14
N THR A 435 -19.38 -1.36 16.93
CA THR A 435 -19.64 -2.23 18.09
C THR A 435 -18.89 -1.75 19.33
N ASP A 436 -19.26 -2.31 20.48
CA ASP A 436 -18.57 -2.05 21.75
C ASP A 436 -17.09 -2.49 21.74
N ASP A 437 -16.66 -3.32 20.78
CA ASP A 437 -15.29 -3.82 20.68
C ASP A 437 -14.25 -2.76 20.29
N TRP A 438 -14.72 -1.62 19.78
CA TRP A 438 -13.91 -0.41 19.58
C TRP A 438 -13.59 0.30 20.89
N THR A 439 -14.35 0.03 21.96
CA THR A 439 -14.28 0.74 23.23
C THR A 439 -13.54 -0.06 24.30
N GLY A 440 -13.37 0.54 25.48
CA GLY A 440 -12.86 -0.15 26.67
C GLY A 440 -13.79 -1.27 27.17
N ALA A 441 -15.05 -1.28 26.75
CA ALA A 441 -16.09 -2.22 27.18
C ALA A 441 -16.38 -3.30 26.12
N SER A 442 -15.33 -3.89 25.52
CA SER A 442 -15.45 -4.95 24.51
C SER A 442 -16.30 -6.13 24.99
N THR A 443 -16.90 -6.84 24.03
CA THR A 443 -17.70 -8.04 24.25
C THR A 443 -16.92 -9.19 24.91
N LEU A 444 -15.58 -9.21 24.76
CA LEU A 444 -14.68 -10.17 25.39
C LEU A 444 -14.23 -9.75 26.80
N GLY A 445 -14.60 -8.57 27.26
CA GLY A 445 -14.21 -8.00 28.55
C GLY A 445 -13.54 -6.64 28.43
N THR A 446 -12.85 -6.22 29.49
CA THR A 446 -12.22 -4.89 29.53
C THR A 446 -10.99 -4.81 28.63
N ARG A 447 -11.02 -3.89 27.67
CA ARG A 447 -9.88 -3.55 26.81
C ARG A 447 -9.10 -2.39 27.42
N ARG A 448 -7.80 -2.59 27.65
CA ARG A 448 -6.92 -1.56 28.24
C ARG A 448 -6.66 -0.38 27.31
N TYR A 449 -6.41 -0.66 26.03
CA TYR A 449 -6.12 0.35 25.01
C TYR A 449 -7.17 0.28 23.90
N PRO A 450 -8.29 1.01 24.06
CA PRO A 450 -9.35 1.08 23.06
C PRO A 450 -8.99 2.04 21.92
N ASP A 451 -9.88 2.12 20.94
CA ASP A 451 -9.74 3.02 19.79
C ASP A 451 -9.70 4.49 20.22
N LEU A 452 -8.69 5.21 19.74
CA LEU A 452 -8.46 6.63 19.99
C LEU A 452 -8.58 7.48 18.73
N GLY A 453 -8.88 6.89 17.57
CA GLY A 453 -8.87 7.60 16.29
C GLY A 453 -7.46 8.05 15.88
N ILE A 454 -7.34 8.66 14.70
CA ILE A 454 -6.05 9.09 14.14
C ILE A 454 -5.38 10.11 15.07
N ARG A 455 -6.06 11.21 15.38
CA ARG A 455 -5.48 12.34 16.13
C ARG A 455 -5.35 12.04 17.62
N GLY A 456 -6.33 11.35 18.22
CA GLY A 456 -6.31 10.97 19.63
C GLY A 456 -5.19 9.99 19.94
N ALA A 457 -4.82 9.10 19.01
CA ALA A 457 -3.63 8.24 19.15
C ALA A 457 -2.34 9.04 19.37
N PHE A 458 -2.25 10.28 18.87
CA PHE A 458 -1.11 11.17 19.04
C PHE A 458 -1.33 12.29 20.07
N ASN A 459 -2.45 12.27 20.81
CA ASN A 459 -2.88 13.35 21.72
C ASN A 459 -2.99 14.71 21.03
N LEU A 460 -3.40 14.74 19.76
CA LEU A 460 -3.68 15.96 19.02
C LEU A 460 -5.12 16.42 19.31
N GLY A 461 -5.35 17.73 19.31
CA GLY A 461 -6.71 18.26 19.52
C GLY A 461 -7.59 18.04 18.29
N ASN A 462 -8.89 18.29 18.41
CA ASN A 462 -9.83 17.95 17.35
C ASN A 462 -9.66 18.84 16.11
N ARG A 463 -9.77 18.21 14.94
CA ARG A 463 -10.04 18.87 13.67
C ARG A 463 -11.55 19.07 13.54
N GLU A 464 -11.97 20.24 13.09
CA GLU A 464 -13.38 20.60 13.01
C GLU A 464 -14.10 19.83 11.89
N PHE A 465 -15.33 19.41 12.19
CA PHE A 465 -16.25 18.78 11.24
C PHE A 465 -17.60 19.48 11.34
N THR A 466 -18.13 19.92 10.20
CA THR A 466 -19.35 20.72 10.10
C THR A 466 -20.46 19.87 9.50
N ARG A 467 -21.59 19.76 10.23
CA ARG A 467 -22.77 19.05 9.72
C ARG A 467 -23.35 19.82 8.53
N GLY A 468 -23.60 19.11 7.43
CA GLY A 468 -24.15 19.70 6.21
C GLY A 468 -23.10 20.29 5.25
N ASP A 469 -21.81 20.21 5.60
CA ASP A 469 -20.70 20.62 4.74
C ASP A 469 -19.75 19.45 4.48
N ALA A 470 -20.17 18.54 3.60
CA ALA A 470 -19.38 17.36 3.26
C ALA A 470 -18.03 17.75 2.62
N ARG A 471 -17.99 18.83 1.84
CA ARG A 471 -16.76 19.29 1.19
C ARG A 471 -15.73 19.76 2.21
N ALA A 472 -16.10 20.65 3.13
CA ALA A 472 -15.16 21.12 4.15
C ALA A 472 -14.62 19.96 5.01
N ASN A 473 -15.47 18.98 5.32
CA ASN A 473 -15.06 17.79 6.06
C ASN A 473 -14.11 16.88 5.25
N ASP A 474 -14.36 16.68 3.94
CA ASP A 474 -13.46 15.92 3.07
C ASP A 474 -12.10 16.62 2.95
N GLU A 475 -12.06 17.93 2.82
CA GLU A 475 -10.81 18.71 2.81
C GLU A 475 -10.08 18.62 4.16
N ALA A 476 -10.81 18.61 5.28
CA ALA A 476 -10.25 18.37 6.60
C ALA A 476 -9.67 16.95 6.75
N ILE A 477 -10.34 15.92 6.21
CA ILE A 477 -9.84 14.55 6.14
C ILE A 477 -8.55 14.51 5.31
N LEU A 478 -8.54 15.14 4.14
CA LEU A 478 -7.37 15.22 3.26
C LEU A 478 -6.17 15.89 3.94
N ASP A 479 -6.39 17.01 4.64
CA ASP A 479 -5.32 17.68 5.36
C ASP A 479 -4.72 16.79 6.46
N GLU A 480 -5.54 15.98 7.14
CA GLU A 480 -5.03 14.99 8.09
C GLU A 480 -4.30 13.83 7.40
N MET A 481 -4.76 13.39 6.22
CA MET A 481 -4.03 12.40 5.40
C MET A 481 -2.65 12.90 4.97
N MET A 482 -2.51 14.20 4.70
CA MET A 482 -1.21 14.81 4.37
C MET A 482 -0.22 14.73 5.53
N LEU A 483 -0.71 14.76 6.78
CA LEU A 483 0.11 14.57 7.97
C LEU A 483 0.41 13.10 8.26
N GLU A 484 -0.42 12.17 7.81
CA GLU A 484 -0.28 10.74 8.10
C GLU A 484 0.54 9.98 7.04
N PHE A 485 0.38 10.30 5.75
CA PHE A 485 0.93 9.52 4.63
C PHE A 485 2.04 10.21 3.82
N PRO A 486 2.95 11.03 4.41
CA PRO A 486 4.00 11.64 3.62
C PRO A 486 4.88 10.57 2.96
N ALA A 487 5.15 10.75 1.67
CA ALA A 487 5.96 9.87 0.83
C ALA A 487 5.42 8.43 0.64
N GLU A 488 4.13 8.15 0.85
CA GLU A 488 3.53 6.81 0.68
C GLU A 488 2.75 6.61 -0.64
N GLY A 489 2.67 7.61 -1.53
CA GLY A 489 1.96 7.51 -2.80
C GLY A 489 0.43 7.50 -2.68
N LYS A 490 -0.10 7.98 -1.54
CA LYS A 490 -1.54 7.91 -1.18
C LYS A 490 -2.24 9.27 -1.24
N ILE A 491 -1.50 10.34 -0.98
CA ILE A 491 -2.06 11.68 -0.82
C ILE A 491 -2.57 12.19 -2.18
N TYR A 492 -1.71 12.15 -3.20
CA TYR A 492 -2.04 12.73 -4.50
C TYR A 492 -3.24 12.05 -5.19
N PRO A 493 -3.36 10.70 -5.19
CA PRO A 493 -4.59 10.07 -5.67
C PRO A 493 -5.85 10.47 -4.89
N THR A 494 -5.78 10.69 -3.57
CA THR A 494 -6.91 11.21 -2.80
C THR A 494 -7.27 12.64 -3.24
N MET A 495 -6.27 13.50 -3.47
CA MET A 495 -6.52 14.85 -4.01
C MET A 495 -7.23 14.77 -5.37
N ILE A 496 -6.80 13.85 -6.25
CA ILE A 496 -7.47 13.60 -7.54
C ILE A 496 -8.91 13.14 -7.33
N ARG A 497 -9.16 12.17 -6.44
CA ARG A 497 -10.53 11.68 -6.15
C ARG A 497 -11.45 12.82 -5.71
N MET A 498 -11.00 13.65 -4.78
CA MET A 498 -11.79 14.77 -4.26
C MET A 498 -11.95 15.88 -5.30
N ALA A 499 -10.90 16.23 -6.04
CA ALA A 499 -10.98 17.20 -7.13
C ALA A 499 -11.99 16.76 -8.20
N ARG A 500 -12.03 15.47 -8.54
CA ARG A 500 -13.04 14.91 -9.45
C ARG A 500 -14.44 14.94 -8.86
N ARG A 501 -14.61 14.52 -7.59
CA ARG A 501 -15.91 14.53 -6.88
C ARG A 501 -16.55 15.91 -6.88
N TYR A 502 -15.76 16.95 -6.59
CA TYR A 502 -16.24 18.33 -6.50
C TYR A 502 -16.10 19.12 -7.80
N ASN A 503 -15.56 18.50 -8.86
CA ASN A 503 -15.20 19.14 -10.12
C ASN A 503 -14.38 20.44 -9.89
N ASP A 504 -13.40 20.36 -9.00
CA ASP A 504 -12.61 21.50 -8.55
C ASP A 504 -11.13 21.14 -8.42
N PRO A 505 -10.30 21.45 -9.43
CA PRO A 505 -8.87 21.18 -9.38
C PRO A 505 -8.12 22.08 -8.38
N SER A 506 -8.76 23.10 -7.79
CA SER A 506 -8.13 23.91 -6.75
C SER A 506 -7.79 23.09 -5.51
N ILE A 507 -8.53 22.00 -5.23
CA ILE A 507 -8.23 21.06 -4.14
C ILE A 507 -6.78 20.55 -4.24
N ILE A 508 -6.30 20.29 -5.45
CA ILE A 508 -4.91 19.90 -5.74
C ILE A 508 -4.02 21.15 -5.74
N ALA A 509 -4.38 22.15 -6.57
CA ALA A 509 -3.50 23.28 -6.84
C ALA A 509 -3.16 24.10 -5.59
N ASP A 510 -4.13 24.33 -4.69
CA ASP A 510 -3.94 25.14 -3.47
C ASP A 510 -3.00 24.47 -2.47
N ARG A 511 -2.91 23.13 -2.49
CA ARG A 511 -1.99 22.36 -1.64
C ARG A 511 -0.64 22.16 -2.30
N VAL A 512 -0.59 21.96 -3.62
CA VAL A 512 0.65 21.61 -4.33
C VAL A 512 1.46 22.83 -4.77
N CYS A 513 0.81 23.86 -5.32
CA CYS A 513 1.50 25.00 -5.95
C CYS A 513 2.38 25.83 -5.00
N PRO A 514 2.09 25.98 -3.69
CA PRO A 514 2.90 26.82 -2.80
C PRO A 514 4.38 26.44 -2.70
N LYS A 515 4.77 25.18 -3.01
CA LYS A 515 6.18 24.76 -2.99
C LYS A 515 7.01 25.33 -4.14
N TYR A 516 6.38 25.75 -5.23
CA TYR A 516 7.09 26.16 -6.46
C TYR A 516 7.51 27.62 -6.43
N ALA A 517 8.60 27.93 -7.15
CA ALA A 517 9.05 29.31 -7.36
C ALA A 517 8.07 30.15 -8.19
N ASP A 518 7.32 29.51 -9.09
CA ASP A 518 6.21 30.11 -9.85
C ASP A 518 4.93 29.27 -9.66
N PRO A 519 4.18 29.49 -8.56
CA PRO A 519 2.98 28.73 -8.25
C PRO A 519 1.90 28.83 -9.33
N GLU A 520 1.76 29.99 -9.98
CA GLU A 520 0.69 30.22 -10.96
C GLU A 520 0.94 29.49 -12.28
N ALA A 521 2.21 29.34 -12.69
CA ALA A 521 2.56 28.50 -13.84
C ALA A 521 2.17 27.02 -13.61
N ILE A 522 2.40 26.48 -12.41
CA ILE A 522 2.03 25.10 -12.08
C ILE A 522 0.51 24.95 -11.92
N ARG A 523 -0.15 25.93 -11.31
CA ARG A 523 -1.62 25.99 -11.23
C ARG A 523 -2.26 25.93 -12.61
N ALA A 524 -1.74 26.68 -13.57
CA ALA A 524 -2.20 26.65 -14.95
C ALA A 524 -2.06 25.25 -15.59
N LYS A 525 -0.96 24.54 -15.31
CA LYS A 525 -0.75 23.16 -15.79
C LYS A 525 -1.70 22.16 -15.14
N ILE A 526 -1.91 22.25 -13.82
CA ILE A 526 -2.86 21.38 -13.08
C ILE A 526 -4.28 21.55 -13.62
N ASN A 527 -4.68 22.80 -13.90
CA ASN A 527 -6.02 23.14 -14.37
C ASN A 527 -6.21 22.95 -15.88
N ALA A 528 -5.15 22.71 -16.64
CA ALA A 528 -5.23 22.52 -18.08
C ALA A 528 -5.89 21.18 -18.44
N GLU A 529 -6.39 21.09 -19.67
CA GLU A 529 -6.71 19.82 -20.31
C GLU A 529 -5.64 19.52 -21.36
N VAL A 530 -5.03 18.34 -21.29
CA VAL A 530 -3.96 17.90 -22.18
C VAL A 530 -4.35 16.53 -22.74
N GLY A 531 -4.54 16.47 -24.06
CA GLY A 531 -4.94 15.23 -24.73
C GLY A 531 -6.30 14.68 -24.26
N GLY A 532 -7.24 15.55 -23.90
CA GLY A 532 -8.57 15.15 -23.40
C GLY A 532 -8.60 14.69 -21.94
N LYS A 533 -7.51 14.88 -21.19
CA LYS A 533 -7.39 14.52 -19.76
C LYS A 533 -6.96 15.74 -18.96
N ALA A 534 -7.37 15.79 -17.70
CA ALA A 534 -6.95 16.84 -16.79
C ALA A 534 -5.44 16.80 -16.53
N GLY A 535 -4.80 17.97 -16.47
CA GLY A 535 -3.36 18.14 -16.41
C GLY A 535 -2.71 17.63 -15.12
N TYR A 536 -3.51 17.31 -14.09
CA TYR A 536 -3.04 16.64 -12.88
C TYR A 536 -2.73 15.14 -13.06
N PHE A 537 -3.12 14.52 -14.18
CA PHE A 537 -2.67 13.16 -14.51
C PHE A 537 -1.29 13.16 -15.18
N VAL A 538 -0.64 12.00 -15.16
CA VAL A 538 0.55 11.74 -15.98
C VAL A 538 0.14 11.53 -17.43
N HIS A 539 0.68 12.35 -18.33
CA HIS A 539 0.45 12.22 -19.77
C HIS A 539 1.56 11.38 -20.38
N TRP A 540 1.19 10.19 -20.83
CA TRP A 540 2.04 9.23 -21.50
C TRP A 540 1.25 8.65 -22.69
N ASN A 541 1.87 8.52 -23.86
CA ASN A 541 1.21 7.87 -24.98
C ASN A 541 1.17 6.35 -24.77
N LEU A 542 -0.02 5.81 -24.43
CA LEU A 542 -0.22 4.38 -24.18
C LEU A 542 -0.31 3.53 -25.46
N LYS A 543 -0.26 4.15 -26.66
CA LYS A 543 -0.46 3.51 -27.96
C LYS A 543 0.72 3.67 -28.93
#